data_AF-L5LHC4-F1
#
_entry.id   AF-L5LHC4-F1
#
_cell.length_a   1.000
_cell.length_b   1.000
_cell.length_c   1.000
_cell.angle_alpha   90.00
_cell.angle_beta   90.00
_cell.angle_gamma   90.00
#
_symmetry.space_group_name_H-M   'P 1'
#
loop_
_entity.id
_entity.type
_entity.pdbx_description
1 polymer ?
#
loop_
_entity_poly.entity_id
_entity_poly.type
_entity_poly.pdbx_seq_one_letter_code
_entity_poly.pdbx_strand_id
1 'polypeptide(L)'
;MAYWAILQQAAEPDRGQVWGDGARFQVYVTNVRHLAAAVVTEKEKEITKSDGIRGMYQGFNVSVQGIIIYRAAYFGVYDTAKGMLPDPKNTHIFISWMIAQSVTAVAGVVSYPFDTVRRRMMMQSGRKGADIMYTGTIDCWRKIFKDEGGKAFFKGAWSNVLRGMGGAFVLVLYDELKKII
;
A
#
# COMPACT_ATOMS: atom_id res chain seq x y z
N MET A 1 -20.94 -18.99 -14.62
CA MET A 1 -22.38 -18.95 -14.95
C MET A 1 -23.25 -18.95 -13.69
N ALA A 2 -23.08 -19.87 -12.74
CA ALA A 2 -23.89 -19.91 -11.50
C ALA A 2 -23.76 -18.67 -10.58
N TYR A 3 -22.60 -18.01 -10.55
CA TYR A 3 -22.35 -16.84 -9.69
C TYR A 3 -23.01 -15.54 -10.20
N TRP A 4 -23.15 -15.39 -11.53
CA TRP A 4 -23.82 -14.23 -12.12
C TRP A 4 -25.33 -14.24 -11.87
N ALA A 5 -25.95 -15.42 -11.83
CA ALA A 5 -27.36 -15.57 -11.48
C ALA A 5 -27.65 -15.14 -10.03
N ILE A 6 -26.75 -15.46 -9.08
CA ILE A 6 -26.89 -15.06 -7.67
C ILE A 6 -26.74 -13.54 -7.51
N LEU A 7 -25.81 -12.91 -8.25
CA LEU A 7 -25.61 -11.46 -8.23
C LEU A 7 -26.78 -10.69 -8.85
N GLN A 8 -27.38 -11.23 -9.91
CA GLN A 8 -28.57 -10.62 -10.54
C GLN A 8 -29.80 -10.71 -9.62
N GLN A 9 -29.87 -11.76 -8.79
CA GLN A 9 -30.92 -11.95 -7.80
C GLN A 9 -30.74 -11.08 -6.53
N ALA A 10 -29.53 -10.60 -6.26
CA ALA A 10 -29.23 -9.68 -5.15
C ALA A 10 -29.43 -8.20 -5.51
N ALA A 11 -29.59 -7.86 -6.79
CA ALA A 11 -29.81 -6.50 -7.28
C ALA A 11 -31.31 -6.11 -7.35
N GLU A 12 -32.24 -7.04 -7.06
CA GLU A 12 -33.67 -6.78 -6.97
C GLU A 12 -34.06 -6.49 -5.51
N PRO A 13 -34.52 -5.27 -5.16
CA PRO A 13 -34.68 -4.86 -3.76
C PRO A 13 -36.00 -5.29 -3.11
N ASP A 14 -36.83 -6.15 -3.73
CA ASP A 14 -38.23 -6.33 -3.27
C ASP A 14 -38.74 -7.78 -3.20
N ARG A 15 -38.03 -8.64 -2.47
CA ARG A 15 -38.65 -9.88 -1.93
C ARG A 15 -38.22 -10.12 -0.49
N GLY A 16 -38.93 -9.50 0.46
CA GLY A 16 -39.35 -10.02 1.77
C GLY A 16 -38.42 -10.92 2.63
N GLN A 17 -37.12 -11.03 2.36
CA GLN A 17 -36.18 -11.83 3.13
C GLN A 17 -35.48 -10.95 4.17
N VAL A 18 -35.82 -11.19 5.43
CA VAL A 18 -35.15 -10.58 6.58
C VAL A 18 -33.77 -11.24 6.72
N TRP A 19 -32.78 -10.71 6.02
CA TRP A 19 -31.39 -11.16 6.13
C TRP A 19 -30.85 -10.80 7.51
N GLY A 20 -30.32 -11.80 8.25
CA GLY A 20 -29.60 -11.54 9.51
C GLY A 20 -28.39 -10.63 9.28
N ASP A 21 -27.99 -9.86 10.29
CA ASP A 21 -26.97 -8.79 10.17
C ASP A 21 -25.64 -9.27 9.59
N GLY A 22 -25.24 -10.52 9.85
CA GLY A 22 -24.05 -11.14 9.27
C GLY A 22 -24.15 -11.38 7.75
N ALA A 23 -25.33 -11.73 7.23
CA ALA A 23 -25.53 -11.94 5.80
C ALA A 23 -25.55 -10.61 5.04
N ARG A 24 -26.13 -9.55 5.63
CA ARG A 24 -26.03 -8.19 5.09
C ARG A 24 -24.56 -7.75 5.01
N PHE A 25 -23.79 -7.92 6.08
CA PHE A 25 -22.38 -7.56 6.08
C PHE A 25 -21.57 -8.31 5.00
N GLN A 26 -21.80 -9.60 4.81
CA GLN A 26 -21.13 -10.39 3.77
C GLN A 26 -21.48 -9.92 2.35
N VAL A 27 -22.75 -9.58 2.08
CA VAL A 27 -23.17 -9.03 0.78
C VAL A 27 -22.56 -7.65 0.54
N TYR A 28 -22.52 -6.78 1.56
CA TYR A 28 -21.83 -5.49 1.47
C TYR A 28 -20.33 -5.64 1.20
N VAL A 29 -19.63 -6.50 1.93
CA VAL A 29 -18.19 -6.75 1.72
C VAL A 29 -17.93 -7.33 0.33
N THR A 30 -18.81 -8.21 -0.17
CA THR A 30 -18.71 -8.80 -1.51
C THR A 30 -18.97 -7.76 -2.61
N ASN A 31 -20.01 -6.94 -2.46
CA ASN A 31 -20.30 -5.85 -3.40
C ASN A 31 -19.19 -4.80 -3.43
N VAL A 32 -18.64 -4.42 -2.27
CA VAL A 32 -17.50 -3.49 -2.20
C VAL A 32 -16.26 -4.07 -2.87
N ARG A 33 -15.98 -5.37 -2.69
CA ARG A 33 -14.88 -6.07 -3.38
C ARG A 33 -15.08 -6.08 -4.90
N HIS A 34 -16.29 -6.35 -5.38
CA HIS A 34 -16.59 -6.36 -6.81
C HIS A 34 -16.54 -4.97 -7.43
N LEU A 35 -17.05 -3.94 -6.74
CA LEU A 35 -16.92 -2.55 -7.17
C LEU A 35 -15.46 -2.12 -7.26
N ALA A 36 -14.64 -2.47 -6.26
CA ALA A 36 -13.21 -2.19 -6.30
C ALA A 36 -12.52 -2.89 -7.49
N ALA A 37 -12.84 -4.17 -7.73
CA ALA A 37 -12.29 -4.91 -8.87
C ALA A 37 -12.73 -4.29 -10.21
N ALA A 38 -14.00 -3.89 -10.35
CA ALA A 38 -14.52 -3.23 -11.54
C ALA A 38 -13.79 -1.91 -11.81
N VAL A 39 -13.63 -1.06 -10.78
CA VAL A 39 -12.90 0.21 -10.88
C VAL A 39 -11.45 0.01 -11.33
N VAL A 40 -10.77 -1.02 -10.81
CA VAL A 40 -9.40 -1.35 -11.24
C VAL A 40 -9.38 -1.76 -12.71
N THR A 41 -10.26 -2.67 -13.12
CA THR A 41 -10.29 -3.17 -14.51
C THR A 41 -10.65 -2.09 -15.53
N GLU A 42 -11.55 -1.16 -15.18
CA GLU A 42 -11.89 -0.03 -16.06
C GLU A 42 -10.70 0.93 -16.20
N LYS A 43 -10.00 1.22 -15.10
CA LYS A 43 -8.80 2.06 -15.13
C LYS A 43 -7.64 1.43 -15.91
N GLU A 44 -7.46 0.12 -15.81
CA GLU A 44 -6.48 -0.62 -16.61
C GLU A 44 -6.78 -0.55 -18.12
N LYS A 45 -8.05 -0.72 -18.50
CA LYS A 45 -8.49 -0.57 -19.90
C LYS A 45 -8.27 0.86 -20.40
N GLU A 46 -8.58 1.85 -19.59
CA GLU A 46 -8.36 3.27 -19.91
C GLU A 46 -6.88 3.58 -20.13
N ILE A 47 -5.99 3.14 -19.22
CA ILE A 47 -4.54 3.33 -19.33
C ILE A 47 -3.98 2.61 -20.55
N THR A 48 -4.43 1.37 -20.82
CA THR A 48 -3.97 0.59 -21.97
C THR A 48 -4.39 1.24 -23.29
N LYS A 49 -5.59 1.83 -23.36
CA LYS A 49 -6.08 2.56 -24.54
C LYS A 49 -5.43 3.94 -24.71
N SER A 50 -5.03 4.59 -23.63
CA SER A 50 -4.48 5.96 -23.65
C SER A 50 -2.97 6.01 -23.82
N ASP A 51 -2.23 5.24 -23.01
CA ASP A 51 -0.76 5.29 -22.90
C ASP A 51 -0.07 3.98 -23.34
N GLY A 52 -0.86 2.94 -23.65
CA GLY A 52 -0.34 1.62 -23.99
C GLY A 52 0.39 0.94 -22.83
N ILE A 53 1.19 -0.08 -23.18
CA ILE A 53 1.96 -0.89 -22.22
C ILE A 53 2.96 -0.01 -21.43
N ARG A 54 3.49 1.05 -22.05
CA ARG A 54 4.44 1.97 -21.41
C ARG A 54 3.80 2.73 -20.24
N GLY A 55 2.51 3.04 -20.29
CA GLY A 55 1.76 3.66 -19.19
C GLY A 55 1.68 2.79 -17.94
N MET A 56 1.64 1.46 -18.10
CA MET A 56 1.58 0.50 -16.99
C MET A 56 2.92 0.39 -16.24
N TYR A 57 4.05 0.59 -16.92
CA TYR A 57 5.39 0.53 -16.32
C TYR A 57 5.93 1.90 -15.84
N GLN A 58 5.09 2.94 -15.83
CA GLN A 58 5.46 4.25 -15.31
C GLN A 58 5.88 4.15 -13.83
N GLY A 59 7.12 4.55 -13.53
CA GLY A 59 7.70 4.46 -12.19
C GLY A 59 8.37 3.13 -11.85
N PHE A 60 8.49 2.17 -12.78
CA PHE A 60 9.17 0.89 -12.52
C PHE A 60 10.63 1.07 -12.07
N ASN A 61 11.41 1.92 -12.76
CA ASN A 61 12.81 2.19 -12.38
C ASN A 61 12.95 2.75 -10.96
N VAL A 62 12.01 3.62 -10.55
CA VAL A 62 11.98 4.18 -9.17
C VAL A 62 11.62 3.11 -8.16
N SER A 63 10.70 2.21 -8.52
CA SER A 63 10.34 1.09 -7.67
C SER A 63 11.53 0.18 -7.38
N VAL A 64 12.36 -0.11 -8.39
CA VAL A 64 13.56 -0.94 -8.21
C VAL A 64 14.54 -0.27 -7.25
N GLN A 65 14.84 1.02 -7.46
CA GLN A 65 15.72 1.78 -6.57
C GLN A 65 15.16 1.86 -5.13
N GLY A 66 13.85 2.09 -5.00
CA GLY A 66 13.16 2.12 -3.70
C GLY A 66 13.26 0.80 -2.94
N ILE A 67 13.14 -0.35 -3.61
CA ILE A 67 13.29 -1.68 -2.99
C ILE A 67 14.72 -1.91 -2.51
N ILE A 68 15.72 -1.52 -3.30
CA ILE A 68 17.14 -1.66 -2.93
C ILE A 68 17.44 -0.83 -1.69
N ILE A 69 16.99 0.43 -1.66
CA ILE A 69 17.20 1.33 -0.53
C ILE A 69 16.44 0.85 0.71
N TYR A 70 15.19 0.40 0.54
CA TYR A 70 14.41 -0.19 1.62
C TYR A 70 15.14 -1.39 2.24
N ARG A 71 15.64 -2.32 1.42
CA ARG A 71 16.40 -3.47 1.93
C ARG A 71 17.72 -3.05 2.58
N ALA A 72 18.46 -2.13 1.99
CA ALA A 72 19.73 -1.65 2.55
C ALA A 72 19.50 -0.98 3.93
N ALA A 73 18.50 -0.11 4.04
CA ALA A 73 18.13 0.53 5.30
C ALA A 73 17.61 -0.49 6.33
N TYR A 74 16.77 -1.44 5.90
CA TYR A 74 16.27 -2.50 6.77
C TYR A 74 17.40 -3.34 7.36
N PHE A 75 18.31 -3.86 6.52
CA PHE A 75 19.45 -4.65 6.99
C PHE A 75 20.41 -3.81 7.84
N GLY A 76 20.71 -2.57 7.46
CA GLY A 76 21.61 -1.70 8.22
C GLY A 76 21.08 -1.37 9.62
N VAL A 77 19.79 -1.00 9.72
CA VAL A 77 19.17 -0.69 11.03
C VAL A 77 18.97 -1.96 11.84
N TYR A 78 18.66 -3.09 11.20
CA TYR A 78 18.52 -4.38 11.88
C TYR A 78 19.86 -4.89 12.44
N ASP A 79 20.96 -4.74 11.70
CA ASP A 79 22.30 -5.12 12.15
C ASP A 79 22.76 -4.23 13.32
N THR A 80 22.49 -2.92 13.23
CA THR A 80 22.72 -1.98 14.34
C THR A 80 21.90 -2.36 15.57
N ALA A 81 20.61 -2.66 15.40
CA ALA A 81 19.73 -3.06 16.50
C ALA A 81 20.18 -4.36 17.17
N LYS A 82 20.69 -5.32 16.39
CA LYS A 82 21.29 -6.56 16.91
C LYS A 82 22.61 -6.33 17.63
N GLY A 83 23.47 -5.45 17.10
CA GLY A 83 24.74 -5.09 17.73
C GLY A 83 24.57 -4.35 19.07
N MET A 84 23.43 -3.69 19.28
CA MET A 84 23.10 -3.01 20.54
C MET A 84 22.34 -3.88 21.55
N LEU A 85 22.02 -5.14 21.23
CA LEU A 85 21.32 -6.08 22.12
C LEU A 85 22.30 -7.09 22.76
N PRO A 86 22.49 -7.06 24.09
CA PRO A 86 23.41 -7.98 24.79
C PRO A 86 22.94 -9.44 24.83
N ASP A 87 21.62 -9.71 24.80
CA ASP A 87 21.06 -11.07 24.95
C ASP A 87 19.82 -11.33 24.08
N PRO A 88 19.98 -11.94 22.89
CA PRO A 88 18.89 -12.23 21.96
C PRO A 88 17.83 -13.23 22.46
N LYS A 89 18.10 -13.98 23.53
CA LYS A 89 17.28 -15.14 23.98
C LYS A 89 16.32 -14.85 25.14
N ASN A 90 16.49 -13.75 25.88
CA ASN A 90 15.63 -13.36 27.03
C ASN A 90 14.78 -12.11 26.78
N THR A 91 14.67 -11.69 25.51
CA THR A 91 13.90 -10.50 25.16
C THR A 91 12.42 -10.85 25.03
N HIS A 92 11.58 -10.27 25.90
CA HIS A 92 10.11 -10.39 25.82
C HIS A 92 9.63 -10.07 24.40
N ILE A 93 8.63 -10.82 23.90
CA ILE A 93 8.10 -10.70 22.53
C ILE A 93 7.75 -9.24 22.15
N PHE A 94 7.33 -8.44 23.14
CA PHE A 94 7.04 -7.01 23.01
C PHE A 94 8.26 -6.16 22.65
N ILE A 95 9.44 -6.42 23.23
CA ILE A 95 10.66 -5.63 22.96
C ILE A 95 11.17 -5.97 21.55
N SER A 96 11.19 -7.25 21.18
CA SER A 96 11.50 -7.69 19.82
C SER A 96 10.54 -7.09 18.79
N TRP A 97 9.25 -6.98 19.14
CA TRP A 97 8.24 -6.32 18.32
C TRP A 97 8.50 -4.82 18.19
N MET A 98 8.80 -4.10 19.28
CA MET A 98 9.13 -2.66 19.22
C MET A 98 10.38 -2.37 18.38
N ILE A 99 11.41 -3.21 18.50
CA ILE A 99 12.63 -3.09 17.69
C ILE A 99 12.28 -3.33 16.22
N ALA A 100 11.52 -4.38 15.89
CA ALA A 100 11.07 -4.63 14.53
C ALA A 100 10.23 -3.46 13.96
N GLN A 101 9.34 -2.86 14.76
CA GLN A 101 8.57 -1.68 14.37
C GLN A 101 9.48 -0.46 14.13
N SER A 102 10.47 -0.23 14.98
CA SER A 102 11.42 0.88 14.83
C SER A 102 12.28 0.73 13.57
N VAL A 103 12.81 -0.47 13.30
CA VAL A 103 13.57 -0.80 12.09
C VAL A 103 12.71 -0.55 10.84
N THR A 104 11.46 -1.03 10.88
CA THR A 104 10.52 -0.87 9.77
C THR A 104 10.13 0.60 9.57
N ALA A 105 9.93 1.36 10.65
CA ALA A 105 9.61 2.77 10.57
C ALA A 105 10.77 3.57 9.96
N VAL A 106 12.01 3.34 10.39
CA VAL A 106 13.20 4.01 9.85
C VAL A 106 13.41 3.64 8.39
N ALA A 107 13.35 2.35 8.04
CA ALA A 107 13.47 1.90 6.65
C ALA A 107 12.34 2.48 5.76
N GLY A 108 11.12 2.56 6.29
CA GLY A 108 9.97 3.16 5.63
C GLY A 108 10.13 4.66 5.42
N VAL A 109 10.69 5.40 6.38
CA VAL A 109 10.96 6.85 6.28
C VAL A 109 12.06 7.14 5.26
N VAL A 110 13.13 6.34 5.24
CA VAL A 110 14.25 6.50 4.30
C VAL A 110 13.83 6.19 2.85
N SER A 111 12.97 5.19 2.65
CA SER A 111 12.45 4.84 1.31
C SER A 111 11.27 5.71 0.87
N TYR A 112 10.65 6.47 1.78
CA TYR A 112 9.44 7.25 1.54
C TYR A 112 9.52 8.26 0.37
N PRO A 113 10.66 8.96 0.15
CA PRO A 113 10.82 9.84 -1.01
C PRO A 113 10.67 9.09 -2.35
N PHE A 114 11.22 7.89 -2.45
CA PHE A 114 11.14 7.04 -3.65
C PHE A 114 9.71 6.55 -3.86
N ASP A 115 9.02 6.15 -2.80
CA ASP A 115 7.61 5.77 -2.86
C ASP A 115 6.70 6.93 -3.29
N THR A 116 7.03 8.16 -2.87
CA THR A 116 6.29 9.35 -3.27
C THR A 116 6.49 9.64 -4.75
N VAL A 117 7.73 9.61 -5.26
CA VAL A 117 8.00 9.79 -6.70
C VAL A 117 7.35 8.67 -7.53
N ARG A 118 7.45 7.41 -7.09
CA ARG A 118 6.77 6.28 -7.76
C ARG A 118 5.27 6.52 -7.88
N ARG A 119 4.60 6.90 -6.78
CA ARG A 119 3.15 7.17 -6.77
C ARG A 119 2.79 8.35 -7.67
N ARG A 120 3.57 9.44 -7.66
CA ARG A 120 3.35 10.60 -8.54
C ARG A 120 3.49 10.22 -10.02
N MET A 121 4.48 9.40 -10.36
CA MET A 121 4.67 8.87 -11.71
C MET A 121 3.51 7.96 -12.14
N MET A 122 3.03 7.07 -11.25
CA MET A 122 1.88 6.20 -11.54
C MET A 122 0.56 6.98 -11.69
N MET A 123 0.40 8.09 -10.96
CA MET A 123 -0.76 8.98 -11.07
C MET A 123 -0.76 9.81 -12.36
N GLN A 124 0.33 9.81 -13.11
CA GLN A 124 0.41 10.45 -14.41
C GLN A 124 -0.09 9.55 -15.54
N SER A 125 -0.10 8.22 -15.35
CA SER A 125 -0.62 7.27 -16.33
C SER A 125 -2.10 7.59 -16.65
N GLY A 126 -2.40 7.80 -17.93
CA GLY A 126 -3.70 8.23 -18.46
C GLY A 126 -3.80 9.71 -18.81
N ARG A 127 -2.80 10.54 -18.48
CA ARG A 127 -2.78 11.98 -18.82
C ARG A 127 -2.13 12.20 -20.19
N LYS A 128 -2.78 12.98 -21.07
CA LYS A 128 -2.32 13.26 -22.44
C LYS A 128 -1.87 14.71 -22.63
N GLY A 129 -0.85 14.92 -23.46
CA GLY A 129 -0.44 16.25 -23.93
C GLY A 129 0.14 17.15 -22.84
N ALA A 130 -0.42 18.36 -22.69
CA ALA A 130 0.04 19.38 -21.75
C ALA A 130 -0.15 19.02 -20.26
N ASP A 131 -0.95 17.99 -19.96
CA ASP A 131 -1.20 17.49 -18.59
C ASP A 131 -0.12 16.50 -18.09
N ILE A 132 0.85 16.13 -18.94
CA ILE A 132 2.02 15.32 -18.58
C ILE A 132 2.95 16.18 -17.72
N MET A 133 2.80 16.09 -16.40
CA MET A 133 3.57 16.91 -15.48
C MET A 133 5.04 16.49 -15.34
N TYR A 134 5.39 15.24 -15.62
CA TYR A 134 6.75 14.70 -15.47
C TYR A 134 7.20 13.96 -16.73
N THR A 135 8.31 14.38 -17.34
CA THR A 135 8.87 13.70 -18.53
C THR A 135 9.67 12.44 -18.16
N GLY A 136 10.08 12.33 -16.90
CA GLY A 136 10.76 11.16 -16.36
C GLY A 136 10.97 11.25 -14.86
N THR A 137 11.54 10.19 -14.29
CA THR A 137 11.84 10.08 -12.86
C THR A 137 12.65 11.25 -12.30
N ILE A 138 13.70 11.66 -13.01
CA ILE A 138 14.61 12.73 -12.56
C ILE A 138 13.92 14.10 -12.62
N ASP A 139 13.10 14.32 -13.67
CA ASP A 139 12.28 15.53 -13.80
C ASP A 139 11.24 15.61 -12.67
N CYS A 140 10.63 14.47 -12.32
CA CYS A 140 9.71 14.37 -11.18
C CYS A 140 10.38 14.73 -9.85
N TRP A 141 11.57 14.19 -9.58
CA TRP A 141 12.36 14.54 -8.41
C TRP A 141 12.67 16.04 -8.33
N ARG A 142 13.13 16.63 -9.45
CA ARG A 142 13.50 18.05 -9.51
C ARG A 142 12.28 18.96 -9.33
N LYS A 143 11.16 18.64 -9.98
CA LYS A 143 9.91 19.41 -9.85
C LYS A 143 9.31 19.33 -8.46
N ILE A 144 9.24 18.14 -7.85
CA ILE A 144 8.76 18.01 -6.46
C ILE A 144 9.63 18.84 -5.52
N PHE A 145 10.96 18.76 -5.67
CA PHE A 145 11.88 19.52 -4.83
C PHE A 145 11.75 21.04 -5.02
N LYS A 146 11.47 21.50 -6.25
CA LYS A 146 11.33 22.92 -6.59
C LYS A 146 9.95 23.49 -6.25
N ASP A 147 8.89 22.74 -6.49
CA ASP A 147 7.50 23.21 -6.41
C ASP A 147 6.88 22.97 -5.03
N GLU A 148 7.14 21.82 -4.39
CA GLU A 148 6.57 21.47 -3.08
C GLU A 148 7.61 21.48 -1.94
N GLY A 149 8.91 21.45 -2.28
CA GLY A 149 10.02 21.48 -1.32
C GLY A 149 10.35 20.13 -0.66
N GLY A 150 11.48 20.05 0.05
CA GLY A 150 11.94 18.83 0.72
C GLY A 150 10.97 18.24 1.76
N LYS A 151 10.11 19.07 2.36
CA LYS A 151 9.08 18.64 3.33
C LYS A 151 7.93 17.86 2.68
N ALA A 152 7.69 18.05 1.38
CA ALA A 152 6.64 17.35 0.66
C ALA A 152 6.90 15.85 0.55
N PHE A 153 8.18 15.45 0.50
CA PHE A 153 8.56 14.03 0.48
C PHE A 153 8.20 13.29 1.76
N PHE A 154 8.08 13.97 2.91
CA PHE A 154 7.71 13.34 4.19
C PHE A 154 6.22 13.49 4.53
N LYS A 155 5.44 14.16 3.65
CA LYS A 155 4.01 14.37 3.86
C LYS A 155 3.28 13.02 3.76
N GLY A 156 2.92 12.46 4.91
CA GLY A 156 2.30 11.13 5.04
C GLY A 156 3.21 10.02 5.55
N ALA A 157 4.51 10.29 5.79
CA ALA A 157 5.42 9.29 6.37
C ALA A 157 4.91 8.77 7.72
N TRP A 158 4.40 9.68 8.56
CA TRP A 158 3.77 9.33 9.84
C TRP A 158 2.54 8.42 9.68
N SER A 159 1.67 8.73 8.71
CA SER A 159 0.51 7.91 8.39
C SER A 159 0.90 6.50 7.91
N ASN A 160 2.00 6.39 7.14
CA ASN A 160 2.51 5.10 6.69
C ASN A 160 3.09 4.26 7.83
N VAL A 161 3.79 4.90 8.78
CA VAL A 161 4.29 4.23 9.99
C VAL A 161 3.13 3.72 10.84
N LEU A 162 2.11 4.56 11.09
CA LEU A 162 0.91 4.15 11.84
C LEU A 162 0.16 3.01 11.17
N ARG A 163 0.03 3.05 9.84
CA ARG A 163 -0.59 1.97 9.06
C ARG A 163 0.20 0.66 9.16
N GLY A 164 1.53 0.72 9.09
CA GLY A 164 2.40 -0.44 9.27
C GLY A 164 2.29 -1.06 10.66
N MET A 165 2.31 -0.21 11.69
CA MET A 165 2.17 -0.62 13.09
C MET A 165 0.79 -1.23 13.37
N GLY A 166 -0.28 -0.61 12.89
CA GLY A 166 -1.65 -1.12 13.03
C GLY A 166 -1.86 -2.46 12.33
N GLY A 167 -1.34 -2.62 11.11
CA GLY A 167 -1.42 -3.90 10.38
C GLY A 167 -0.69 -5.03 11.09
N ALA A 168 0.52 -4.78 11.58
CA ALA A 168 1.28 -5.77 12.35
C ALA A 168 0.60 -6.11 13.68
N PHE A 169 0.01 -5.12 14.37
CA PHE A 169 -0.71 -5.34 15.62
C PHE A 169 -1.94 -6.23 15.44
N VAL A 170 -2.73 -5.99 14.38
CA VAL A 170 -3.92 -6.82 14.08
C VAL A 170 -3.52 -8.27 13.79
N LEU A 171 -2.44 -8.50 13.06
CA LEU A 171 -1.95 -9.86 12.77
C LEU A 171 -1.50 -10.60 14.03
N VAL A 172 -0.70 -9.93 14.88
CA VAL A 172 -0.24 -10.52 16.15
C VAL A 172 -1.43 -10.82 17.07
N LEU A 173 -2.39 -9.90 17.17
CA LEU A 173 -3.58 -10.08 17.98
C LEU A 173 -4.46 -11.24 17.46
N TYR A 174 -4.58 -11.39 16.14
CA TYR A 174 -5.25 -12.53 15.53
C TYR A 174 -4.56 -13.87 15.86
N ASP A 175 -3.23 -13.92 15.77
CA ASP A 175 -2.46 -15.13 16.07
C ASP A 175 -2.56 -15.52 17.55
N GLU A 176 -2.54 -14.56 18.48
CA GLU A 176 -2.71 -14.83 19.91
C GLU A 176 -4.14 -15.28 20.25
N LEU A 177 -5.17 -14.67 19.67
CA LEU A 177 -6.56 -15.12 19.85
C LEU A 177 -6.78 -16.55 19.35
N LYS A 178 -6.15 -16.91 18.23
CA LYS A 178 -6.23 -18.25 17.64
C LYS A 178 -5.46 -19.31 18.44
N LYS A 179 -4.53 -18.94 19.31
CA LYS A 179 -3.86 -19.88 20.23
C LYS A 179 -4.69 -20.15 21.50
N ILE A 180 -5.59 -19.23 21.85
CA ILE A 180 -6.43 -19.31 23.06
C ILE A 180 -7.72 -20.08 22.79
N ILE A 181 -8.25 -20.01 21.56
CA ILE A 181 -9.41 -20.78 21.06
C ILE A 181 -8.95 -22.13 20.51
#